data_AF-A0A1V5T597-F1
#
_entry.id   AF-A0A1V5T597-F1
#
_cell.length_a   1.000
_cell.length_b   1.000
_cell.length_c   1.000
_cell.angle_alpha   90.00
_cell.angle_beta   90.00
_cell.angle_gamma   90.00
#
_symmetry.space_group_name_H-M   'P 1'
#
loop_
_entity.id
_entity.type
_entity.pdbx_description
1 polymer ?
#
loop_
_entity_poly.entity_id
_entity_poly.type
_entity_poly.pdbx_seq_one_letter_code
_entity_poly.pdbx_strand_id
1 'polypeptide(L)'
;MNWFFDPLSIHMPPFYRIVPCAGRVYLKIVLIDLTCRPLESEILEQGSNTHTHAYRTNRLYFETDYYPLKDFEPGQNVLTLDQTIPFTWKGESGQGYMLHGIWMDSDINKFFSKLILPEGKRNHPYYPFTCKQHCISMNAWGIENPDLLARMTELVRPRLDDILEDLQNAAFSELLPLYREIKSTVPAELGSRWNALTVKPYLNEREQKEYTVEF
;
A
#
# COMPACT_ATOMS: atom_id res chain seq x y z
N MET A 1 9.42 -1.99 -19.86
CA MET A 1 9.03 -1.22 -18.67
C MET A 1 8.70 0.16 -19.19
N ASN A 2 7.48 0.63 -18.96
CA ASN A 2 7.04 1.93 -19.45
C ASN A 2 7.21 2.95 -18.32
N TRP A 3 7.50 4.20 -18.67
CA TRP A 3 7.57 5.31 -17.74
C TRP A 3 6.64 6.40 -18.24
N PHE A 4 6.05 7.18 -17.34
CA PHE A 4 5.34 8.38 -17.71
C PHE A 4 5.88 9.54 -16.88
N PHE A 5 5.85 10.74 -17.46
CA PHE A 5 6.26 11.95 -16.77
C PHE A 5 5.02 12.68 -16.31
N ASP A 6 4.93 12.93 -15.00
CA ASP A 6 3.97 13.88 -14.45
C ASP A 6 4.72 15.20 -14.17
N PRO A 7 4.47 16.27 -14.94
CA PRO A 7 5.10 17.56 -14.71
C PRO A 7 4.75 18.17 -13.35
N LEU A 8 3.70 17.69 -12.68
CA LEU A 8 3.31 18.12 -11.34
C LEU A 8 4.01 17.31 -10.24
N SER A 9 4.62 16.17 -10.57
CA SER A 9 5.22 15.23 -9.62
C SER A 9 6.67 14.91 -9.98
N ILE A 10 7.45 15.96 -10.26
CA ILE A 10 8.85 15.86 -10.73
C ILE A 10 9.80 15.14 -9.76
N HIS A 11 9.47 15.12 -8.46
CA HIS A 11 10.26 14.44 -7.43
C HIS A 11 9.83 12.99 -7.19
N MET A 12 8.75 12.53 -7.82
CA MET A 12 8.20 11.18 -7.64
C MET A 12 8.01 10.47 -8.99
N PRO A 13 9.06 10.32 -9.82
CA PRO A 13 8.92 9.72 -11.15
C PRO A 13 8.31 8.30 -11.07
N PRO A 14 7.19 8.07 -11.80
CA PRO A 14 6.51 6.79 -11.81
C PRO A 14 7.02 5.89 -12.95
N PHE A 15 7.30 4.64 -12.59
CA PHE A 15 7.52 3.56 -13.53
C PHE A 15 6.39 2.56 -13.40
N TYR A 16 5.94 2.01 -14.53
CA TYR A 16 4.84 1.07 -14.48
C TYR A 16 4.95 -0.07 -15.48
N ARG A 17 4.16 -1.10 -15.18
CA ARG A 17 3.97 -2.27 -16.04
C ARG A 17 2.54 -2.76 -15.90
N ILE A 18 1.92 -3.09 -17.03
CA ILE A 18 0.65 -3.80 -17.07
C ILE A 18 0.91 -5.30 -16.91
N VAL A 19 0.20 -5.94 -16.00
CA VAL A 19 0.39 -7.35 -15.62
C VAL A 19 -0.95 -8.09 -15.68
N PRO A 20 -1.20 -8.86 -16.75
CA PRO A 20 -2.33 -9.78 -16.80
C PRO A 20 -2.12 -10.94 -15.81
N CYS A 21 -3.14 -11.26 -15.01
CA CYS A 21 -3.12 -12.37 -14.06
C CYS A 21 -4.55 -12.81 -13.71
N ALA A 22 -4.78 -14.12 -13.61
CA ALA A 22 -6.07 -14.70 -13.17
C ALA A 22 -7.32 -14.11 -13.87
N GLY A 23 -7.25 -13.87 -15.19
CA GLY A 23 -8.35 -13.30 -15.97
C GLY A 23 -8.61 -11.80 -15.72
N ARG A 24 -7.75 -11.12 -14.95
CA ARG A 24 -7.78 -9.68 -14.70
C ARG A 24 -6.47 -9.02 -15.14
N VAL A 25 -6.46 -7.69 -15.12
CA VAL A 25 -5.29 -6.90 -15.46
C VAL A 25 -4.94 -5.99 -14.30
N TYR A 26 -3.66 -5.93 -13.96
CA TYR A 26 -3.13 -5.14 -12.86
C TYR A 26 -2.12 -4.12 -13.36
N LEU A 27 -2.13 -2.94 -12.75
CA LEU A 27 -1.08 -1.95 -12.86
C LEU A 27 -0.06 -2.20 -11.74
N LYS A 28 1.16 -2.59 -12.11
CA LYS A 28 2.30 -2.49 -11.20
C LYS A 28 2.90 -1.10 -11.34
N ILE A 29 3.03 -0.38 -10.23
CA ILE A 29 3.73 0.90 -10.18
C ILE A 29 4.95 0.83 -9.27
N VAL A 30 5.97 1.59 -9.60
CA VAL A 30 7.12 1.91 -8.76
C VAL A 30 7.27 3.42 -8.79
N LEU A 31 7.14 4.07 -7.64
CA LEU A 31 7.38 5.49 -7.46
C LEU A 31 8.73 5.65 -6.77
N ILE A 32 9.68 6.34 -7.39
CA ILE A 32 10.96 6.65 -6.76
C ILE A 32 10.85 8.03 -6.12
N ASP A 33 11.17 8.15 -4.83
CA ASP A 33 11.18 9.44 -4.12
C ASP A 33 12.56 10.09 -4.22
N LEU A 34 12.62 11.15 -5.04
CA LEU A 34 13.77 12.02 -5.27
C LEU A 34 13.64 13.34 -4.51
N THR A 35 12.89 13.35 -3.41
CA THR A 35 12.80 14.51 -2.53
C THR A 35 14.05 14.57 -1.65
N CYS A 36 14.62 15.76 -1.48
CA CYS A 36 15.70 15.96 -0.51
C CYS A 36 15.16 15.74 0.90
N ARG A 37 15.81 14.85 1.66
CA ARG A 37 15.59 14.69 3.10
C ARG A 37 16.78 15.32 3.82
N PRO A 38 16.69 16.57 4.30
CA PRO A 38 17.86 17.28 4.84
C PRO A 38 18.51 16.59 6.04
N LEU A 39 17.74 15.74 6.73
CA LEU A 39 18.24 14.91 7.82
C LEU A 39 18.92 13.62 7.36
N GLU A 40 19.10 13.38 6.06
CA GLU A 40 19.71 12.14 5.53
C GLU A 40 20.53 12.38 4.27
N SER A 41 20.56 13.63 3.82
CA SER A 41 21.24 14.08 2.61
C SER A 41 22.30 15.12 2.94
N GLU A 42 23.42 15.04 2.23
CA GLU A 42 24.42 16.08 2.16
C GLU A 42 23.96 17.13 1.14
N ILE A 43 23.70 18.37 1.57
CA ILE A 43 23.38 19.47 0.66
C ILE A 43 24.68 19.93 0.00
N LEU A 44 24.77 19.77 -1.32
CA LEU A 44 25.91 20.20 -2.13
C LEU A 44 25.76 21.65 -2.59
N GLU A 45 24.53 22.03 -2.94
CA GLU A 45 24.17 23.40 -3.36
C GLU A 45 22.82 23.78 -2.75
N GLN A 46 22.73 25.01 -2.24
CA GLN A 46 21.50 25.53 -1.67
C GLN A 46 20.51 25.88 -2.79
N GLY A 47 19.29 25.34 -2.70
CA GLY A 47 18.21 25.71 -3.61
C GLY A 47 17.77 27.16 -3.42
N SER A 48 16.93 27.65 -4.32
CA SER A 48 16.32 28.98 -4.26
C SER A 48 14.80 28.89 -4.47
N ASN A 49 14.13 30.04 -4.67
CA ASN A 49 12.71 30.06 -5.02
C ASN A 49 12.40 29.44 -6.40
N THR A 50 13.41 29.15 -7.22
CA THR A 50 13.23 28.62 -8.59
C THR A 50 13.73 27.18 -8.78
N HIS A 51 14.47 26.62 -7.82
CA HIS A 51 15.00 25.27 -7.90
C HIS A 51 15.21 24.67 -6.50
N THR A 52 15.10 23.35 -6.41
CA THR A 52 15.37 22.62 -5.18
C THR A 52 16.87 22.44 -4.93
N HIS A 53 17.24 22.04 -3.71
CA HIS A 53 18.63 21.77 -3.35
C HIS A 53 19.26 20.73 -4.28
N ALA A 54 20.53 20.94 -4.66
CA ALA A 54 21.35 19.82 -5.13
C ALA A 54 21.89 19.08 -3.91
N TYR A 55 21.70 17.77 -3.85
CA TYR A 55 22.07 16.97 -2.70
C TYR A 55 22.63 15.61 -3.09
N ARG A 56 23.41 15.02 -2.18
CA ARG A 56 23.91 13.65 -2.26
C ARG A 56 23.30 12.84 -1.13
N THR A 57 22.89 11.62 -1.43
CA THR A 57 22.45 10.64 -0.43
C THR A 57 22.89 9.24 -0.87
N ASN A 58 23.06 8.34 0.09
CA ASN A 58 23.29 6.92 -0.13
C ASN A 58 22.00 6.08 -0.01
N ARG A 59 20.85 6.73 0.22
CA ARG A 59 19.54 6.07 0.34
C ARG A 59 18.70 6.35 -0.89
N LEU A 60 17.96 5.34 -1.33
CA LEU A 60 16.92 5.47 -2.34
C LEU A 60 15.59 5.07 -1.72
N TYR A 61 14.63 5.98 -1.76
CA TYR A 61 13.28 5.74 -1.28
C TYR A 61 12.38 5.40 -2.46
N PHE A 62 11.51 4.42 -2.27
CA PHE A 62 10.52 4.08 -3.28
C PHE A 62 9.29 3.44 -2.65
N GLU A 63 8.21 3.50 -3.41
CA GLU A 63 6.97 2.77 -3.17
C GLU A 63 6.70 1.86 -4.36
N THR A 64 6.17 0.67 -4.11
CA THR A 64 5.77 -0.22 -5.20
C THR A 64 4.54 -1.02 -4.83
N ASP A 65 3.56 -1.02 -5.72
CA ASP A 65 2.27 -1.64 -5.48
C ASP A 65 1.67 -2.20 -6.77
N TYR A 66 0.76 -3.16 -6.60
CA TYR A 66 -0.18 -3.60 -7.61
C TYR A 66 -1.55 -2.98 -7.34
N TYR A 67 -2.14 -2.43 -8.39
CA TYR A 67 -3.50 -1.89 -8.41
C TYR A 67 -4.33 -2.66 -9.44
N PRO A 68 -5.56 -3.10 -9.12
CA PRO A 68 -6.46 -3.70 -10.10
C PRO A 68 -6.93 -2.66 -11.11
N LEU A 69 -6.95 -3.00 -12.40
CA LEU A 69 -7.51 -2.15 -13.46
C LEU A 69 -8.95 -2.55 -13.76
N LYS A 70 -9.76 -1.53 -14.05
CA LYS A 70 -11.12 -1.65 -14.55
C LYS A 70 -11.12 -1.55 -16.07
N ASP A 71 -11.76 -2.50 -16.73
CA ASP A 71 -12.06 -2.48 -18.17
C ASP A 71 -10.84 -2.18 -19.09
N PHE A 72 -9.68 -2.79 -18.78
CA PHE A 72 -8.45 -2.58 -19.55
C PHE A 72 -8.52 -3.22 -20.94
N GLU A 73 -8.19 -2.44 -21.97
CA GLU A 73 -7.96 -2.92 -23.34
C GLU A 73 -6.54 -2.56 -23.81
N PRO A 74 -5.85 -3.47 -24.55
CA PRO A 74 -4.55 -3.16 -25.13
C PRO A 74 -4.59 -1.91 -26.01
N GLY A 75 -3.67 -0.98 -25.80
CA GLY A 75 -3.56 0.28 -26.57
C GLY A 75 -4.32 1.47 -25.97
N GLN A 76 -4.99 1.30 -24.83
CA GLN A 76 -5.55 2.43 -24.09
C GLN A 76 -4.44 3.33 -23.51
N ASN A 77 -4.63 4.64 -23.68
CA ASN A 77 -3.73 5.66 -23.10
C ASN A 77 -4.17 6.13 -21.71
N VAL A 78 -5.37 5.73 -21.28
CA VAL A 78 -5.94 6.06 -19.97
C VAL A 78 -6.20 4.74 -19.24
N LEU A 79 -5.66 4.63 -18.02
CA LEU A 79 -5.83 3.47 -17.17
C LEU A 79 -6.76 3.84 -16.02
N THR A 80 -7.84 3.10 -15.85
CA THR A 80 -8.79 3.31 -14.76
C THR A 80 -8.59 2.23 -13.72
N LEU A 81 -8.43 2.63 -12.44
CA LEU A 81 -8.35 1.67 -11.35
C LEU A 81 -9.74 1.10 -11.01
N ASP A 82 -9.79 -0.15 -10.60
CA ASP A 82 -11.00 -0.77 -10.02
C ASP A 82 -11.17 -0.31 -8.57
N GLN A 83 -11.73 0.89 -8.41
CA GLN A 83 -11.95 1.52 -7.10
C GLN A 83 -13.12 0.87 -6.36
N THR A 84 -12.82 -0.13 -5.53
CA THR A 84 -13.81 -0.88 -4.75
C THR A 84 -14.20 -0.22 -3.43
N ILE A 85 -13.42 0.73 -2.93
CA ILE A 85 -13.62 1.34 -1.60
C ILE A 85 -14.18 2.75 -1.78
N PRO A 86 -15.32 3.11 -1.17
CA PRO A 86 -15.93 4.42 -1.39
C PRO A 86 -15.07 5.58 -0.84
N PHE A 87 -15.18 6.76 -1.48
CA PHE A 87 -14.45 7.97 -1.09
C PHE A 87 -14.82 8.47 0.32
N THR A 88 -16.09 8.35 0.70
CA THR A 88 -16.66 8.92 1.94
C THR A 88 -17.08 7.83 2.93
N TRP A 89 -16.31 6.75 3.01
CA TRP A 89 -16.70 5.55 3.76
C TRP A 89 -16.83 5.76 5.28
N LYS A 90 -16.35 6.88 5.83
CA LYS A 90 -16.73 7.36 7.16
C LYS A 90 -17.41 8.72 7.04
N GLY A 91 -18.70 8.77 7.33
CA GLY A 91 -19.47 10.02 7.36
C GLY A 91 -18.76 11.06 8.23
N GLU A 92 -18.46 12.21 7.64
CA GLU A 92 -17.86 13.38 8.28
C GLU A 92 -18.74 13.87 9.44
N SER A 93 -18.55 13.27 10.61
CA SER A 93 -19.06 13.79 11.87
C SER A 93 -17.87 14.35 12.65
N GLY A 94 -17.42 15.52 12.23
CA GLY A 94 -16.37 16.26 12.91
C GLY A 94 -15.59 17.15 11.98
N GLN A 95 -15.95 18.42 11.97
CA GLN A 95 -15.20 19.52 11.36
C GLN A 95 -13.69 19.39 11.64
N GLY A 96 -12.92 19.16 10.57
CA GLY A 96 -11.51 19.51 10.50
C GLY A 96 -10.50 18.38 10.60
N TYR A 97 -10.44 17.43 9.66
CA TYR A 97 -9.25 16.54 9.57
C TYR A 97 -8.90 16.09 8.14
N MET A 98 -8.19 16.96 7.40
CA MET A 98 -7.17 16.52 6.42
C MET A 98 -5.98 15.79 7.10
N LEU A 99 -5.98 15.70 8.44
CA LEU A 99 -4.92 15.13 9.29
C LEU A 99 -5.19 13.68 9.76
N HIS A 100 -6.28 13.03 9.34
CA HIS A 100 -6.65 11.68 9.84
C HIS A 100 -6.83 10.56 8.79
N GLY A 101 -6.52 10.79 7.51
CA GLY A 101 -6.45 9.70 6.51
C GLY A 101 -5.48 8.56 6.90
N ILE A 102 -4.45 8.86 7.69
CA ILE A 102 -3.39 7.93 8.09
C ILE A 102 -3.88 6.83 9.05
N TRP A 103 -4.82 7.13 9.96
CA TRP A 103 -5.31 6.14 10.94
C TRP A 103 -6.42 5.25 10.38
N MET A 104 -7.21 5.77 9.45
CA MET A 104 -8.39 5.11 8.91
C MET A 104 -8.01 4.02 7.89
N ASP A 105 -7.11 4.39 6.97
CA ASP A 105 -6.49 3.43 6.05
C ASP A 105 -5.70 2.37 6.82
N SER A 106 -5.16 2.70 7.99
CA SER A 106 -4.40 1.77 8.84
C SER A 106 -5.23 0.58 9.28
N ASP A 107 -6.50 0.76 9.65
CA ASP A 107 -7.34 -0.36 10.10
C ASP A 107 -7.82 -1.24 8.95
N ILE A 108 -8.13 -0.66 7.78
CA ILE A 108 -8.41 -1.44 6.57
C ILE A 108 -7.16 -2.20 6.13
N ASN A 109 -5.99 -1.53 6.08
CA ASN A 109 -4.70 -2.15 5.74
C ASN A 109 -4.37 -3.30 6.71
N LYS A 110 -4.61 -3.12 8.02
CA LYS A 110 -4.45 -4.18 9.02
C LYS A 110 -5.42 -5.32 8.74
N PHE A 111 -6.71 -5.06 8.56
CA PHE A 111 -7.72 -6.08 8.30
C PHE A 111 -7.32 -6.92 7.08
N PHE A 112 -7.06 -6.25 5.95
CA PHE A 112 -6.68 -6.90 4.70
C PHE A 112 -5.39 -7.70 4.83
N SER A 113 -4.35 -7.10 5.40
CA SER A 113 -3.08 -7.78 5.59
C SER A 113 -3.20 -8.98 6.53
N LYS A 114 -3.92 -8.85 7.64
CA LYS A 114 -4.09 -9.91 8.65
C LYS A 114 -4.97 -11.05 8.16
N LEU A 115 -5.84 -10.82 7.18
CA LEU A 115 -6.58 -11.93 6.54
C LEU A 115 -5.64 -12.94 5.89
N ILE A 116 -4.56 -12.48 5.26
CA ILE A 116 -3.62 -13.36 4.54
C ILE A 116 -2.43 -13.77 5.41
N LEU A 117 -1.91 -12.88 6.26
CA LEU A 117 -0.74 -13.18 7.08
C LEU A 117 -0.98 -14.37 8.03
N PRO A 118 0.07 -15.15 8.37
CA PRO A 118 -0.02 -16.17 9.42
C PRO A 118 -0.51 -15.58 10.75
N GLU A 119 -1.22 -16.39 11.55
CA GLU A 119 -1.75 -15.95 12.83
C GLU A 119 -0.64 -15.45 13.77
N GLY A 120 -0.91 -14.37 14.51
CA GLY A 120 0.05 -13.77 15.45
C GLY A 120 1.25 -13.08 14.78
N LYS A 121 1.35 -13.08 13.45
CA LYS A 121 2.49 -12.48 12.74
C LYS A 121 2.51 -10.96 12.94
N ARG A 122 3.63 -10.44 13.46
CA ARG A 122 3.89 -9.00 13.53
C ARG A 122 4.28 -8.47 12.17
N ASN A 123 3.63 -7.41 11.73
CA ASN A 123 3.85 -6.83 10.41
C ASN A 123 4.02 -5.31 10.42
N HIS A 124 3.60 -4.56 11.45
CA HIS A 124 3.75 -3.10 11.45
C HIS A 124 5.22 -2.65 11.33
N PRO A 125 5.56 -1.70 10.43
CA PRO A 125 4.65 -0.88 9.60
C PRO A 125 4.39 -1.44 8.19
N TYR A 126 4.84 -2.65 7.87
CA TYR A 126 4.64 -3.32 6.59
C TYR A 126 3.24 -3.98 6.48
N TYR A 127 2.48 -3.57 5.47
CA TYR A 127 1.17 -4.12 5.15
C TYR A 127 1.19 -4.68 3.72
N PRO A 128 1.16 -6.01 3.52
CA PRO A 128 1.16 -6.59 2.18
C PRO A 128 -0.09 -6.23 1.38
N PHE A 129 -1.24 -6.02 2.02
CA PHE A 129 -2.47 -5.61 1.36
C PHE A 129 -2.99 -4.30 1.93
N THR A 130 -3.37 -3.39 1.05
CA THR A 130 -3.73 -2.01 1.40
C THR A 130 -5.00 -1.53 0.72
N CYS A 131 -5.49 -0.36 1.10
CA CYS A 131 -6.64 0.33 0.52
C CYS A 131 -6.27 1.56 -0.35
N LYS A 132 -5.00 1.68 -0.76
CA LYS A 132 -4.49 2.82 -1.52
C LYS A 132 -5.33 3.09 -2.77
N GLN A 133 -5.48 4.36 -3.12
CA GLN A 133 -6.24 4.80 -4.30
C GLN A 133 -7.68 4.25 -4.35
N HIS A 134 -8.30 4.04 -3.19
CA HIS A 134 -9.67 3.55 -3.06
C HIS A 134 -9.90 2.14 -3.62
N CYS A 135 -8.89 1.28 -3.59
CA CYS A 135 -9.01 -0.10 -4.05
C CYS A 135 -8.28 -1.07 -3.13
N ILE A 136 -8.68 -2.35 -3.17
CA ILE A 136 -7.87 -3.43 -2.62
C ILE A 136 -6.59 -3.51 -3.47
N SER A 137 -5.47 -3.15 -2.87
CA SER A 137 -4.14 -3.05 -3.48
C SER A 137 -3.15 -3.94 -2.74
N MET A 138 -2.01 -4.23 -3.36
CA MET A 138 -0.99 -5.08 -2.75
C MET A 138 0.39 -4.43 -2.87
N ASN A 139 1.10 -4.33 -1.74
CA ASN A 139 2.49 -3.92 -1.74
C ASN A 139 3.32 -4.94 -2.55
N ALA A 140 4.02 -4.45 -3.57
CA ALA A 140 4.73 -5.29 -4.52
C ALA A 140 6.19 -5.58 -4.10
N TRP A 141 6.63 -5.11 -2.94
CA TRP A 141 7.98 -5.35 -2.45
C TRP A 141 8.16 -6.83 -2.12
N GLY A 142 9.16 -7.46 -2.76
CA GLY A 142 9.39 -8.89 -2.65
C GLY A 142 8.34 -9.78 -3.33
N ILE A 143 7.35 -9.20 -4.06
CA ILE A 143 6.26 -9.93 -4.72
C ILE A 143 6.24 -9.68 -6.24
N GLU A 144 6.44 -10.73 -7.02
CA GLU A 144 6.61 -10.64 -8.48
C GLU A 144 5.31 -10.73 -9.28
N ASN A 145 4.24 -11.30 -8.71
CA ASN A 145 2.97 -11.57 -9.40
C ASN A 145 1.77 -11.14 -8.53
N PRO A 146 0.75 -10.44 -9.08
CA PRO A 146 -0.48 -10.06 -8.39
C PRO A 146 -1.48 -11.21 -8.12
N ASP A 147 -1.14 -12.49 -8.32
CA ASP A 147 -2.08 -13.61 -8.08
C ASP A 147 -2.68 -13.61 -6.66
N LEU A 148 -1.87 -13.29 -5.64
CA LEU A 148 -2.36 -13.15 -4.27
C LEU A 148 -3.34 -11.98 -4.10
N LEU A 149 -3.17 -10.90 -4.86
CA LEU A 149 -4.14 -9.81 -4.91
C LEU A 149 -5.45 -10.26 -5.58
N ALA A 150 -5.40 -11.10 -6.61
CA ALA A 150 -6.59 -11.69 -7.21
C ALA A 150 -7.39 -12.49 -6.18
N ARG A 151 -6.72 -13.42 -5.48
CA ARG A 151 -7.33 -14.22 -4.40
C ARG A 151 -7.87 -13.38 -3.26
N MET A 152 -7.11 -12.40 -2.81
CA MET A 152 -7.54 -11.46 -1.78
C MET A 152 -8.80 -10.70 -2.20
N THR A 153 -8.86 -10.25 -3.46
CA THR A 153 -10.04 -9.55 -3.98
C THR A 153 -11.26 -10.46 -4.03
N GLU A 154 -11.11 -11.72 -4.44
CA GLU A 154 -12.20 -12.72 -4.44
C GLU A 154 -12.76 -12.98 -3.04
N LEU A 155 -11.88 -13.03 -2.03
CA LEU A 155 -12.26 -13.26 -0.63
C LEU A 155 -12.99 -12.07 0.00
N VAL A 156 -12.47 -10.85 -0.23
CA VAL A 156 -12.96 -9.64 0.45
C VAL A 156 -14.15 -9.02 -0.24
N ARG A 157 -14.17 -8.95 -1.57
CA ARG A 157 -15.17 -8.18 -2.32
C ARG A 157 -16.63 -8.55 -1.97
N PRO A 158 -17.02 -9.83 -1.77
CA PRO A 158 -18.39 -10.18 -1.40
C PRO A 158 -18.83 -9.66 -0.02
N ARG A 159 -17.89 -9.38 0.88
CA ARG A 159 -18.12 -8.93 2.26
C ARG A 159 -17.58 -7.52 2.50
N LEU A 160 -17.20 -6.80 1.45
CA LEU A 160 -16.48 -5.54 1.59
C LEU A 160 -17.33 -4.49 2.32
N ASP A 161 -18.61 -4.39 2.00
CA ASP A 161 -19.52 -3.45 2.66
C ASP A 161 -19.65 -3.76 4.17
N ASP A 162 -19.86 -5.03 4.54
CA ASP A 162 -19.89 -5.47 5.93
C ASP A 162 -18.57 -5.16 6.66
N ILE A 163 -17.42 -5.38 6.01
CA ILE A 163 -16.09 -5.10 6.58
C ILE A 163 -15.95 -3.60 6.85
N LEU A 164 -16.34 -2.77 5.89
CA LEU A 164 -16.26 -1.31 6.03
C LEU A 164 -17.19 -0.80 7.11
N GLU A 165 -18.40 -1.36 7.24
CA GLU A 165 -19.34 -1.03 8.31
C GLU A 165 -18.81 -1.44 9.70
N ASP A 166 -18.24 -2.65 9.84
CA ASP A 166 -17.64 -3.11 11.10
C ASP A 166 -16.47 -2.19 11.53
N LEU A 167 -15.61 -1.82 10.57
CA LEU A 167 -14.47 -0.92 10.78
C LEU A 167 -14.86 0.56 10.96
N GLN A 168 -16.06 0.96 10.51
CA GLN A 168 -16.60 2.30 10.79
C GLN A 168 -16.98 2.43 12.27
N ASN A 169 -17.47 1.34 12.85
CA ASN A 169 -17.99 1.28 14.21
C ASN A 169 -16.95 0.89 15.27
N ALA A 170 -15.87 0.20 14.87
CA ALA A 170 -14.81 -0.24 15.78
C ALA A 170 -13.42 -0.20 15.13
N ALA A 171 -12.39 0.03 15.95
CA ALA A 171 -11.01 -0.13 15.49
C ALA A 171 -10.71 -1.60 15.20
N PHE A 172 -9.84 -1.85 14.21
CA PHE A 172 -9.50 -3.23 13.85
C PHE A 172 -8.88 -4.00 15.02
N SER A 173 -9.39 -5.21 15.23
CA SER A 173 -8.83 -6.22 16.14
C SER A 173 -9.00 -7.61 15.54
N GLU A 174 -8.01 -8.49 15.74
CA GLU A 174 -8.11 -9.91 15.36
C GLU A 174 -9.20 -10.66 16.17
N LEU A 175 -9.80 -10.00 17.17
CA LEU A 175 -10.93 -10.50 17.95
C LEU A 175 -12.31 -10.18 17.33
N LEU A 176 -12.37 -9.32 16.30
CA LEU A 176 -13.64 -8.95 15.66
C LEU A 176 -14.35 -10.21 15.11
N PRO A 177 -15.65 -10.39 15.38
CA PRO A 177 -16.39 -11.58 14.92
C PRO A 177 -16.33 -11.74 13.40
N LEU A 178 -16.58 -10.66 12.64
CA LEU A 178 -16.54 -10.67 11.18
C LEU A 178 -15.15 -11.02 10.65
N TYR A 179 -14.09 -10.47 11.23
CA TYR A 179 -12.72 -10.83 10.87
C TYR A 179 -12.47 -12.33 11.06
N ARG A 180 -12.86 -12.89 12.20
CA ARG A 180 -12.64 -14.32 12.50
C ARG A 180 -13.43 -15.24 11.58
N GLU A 181 -14.68 -14.86 11.29
CA GLU A 181 -15.52 -15.55 10.32
C GLU A 181 -14.82 -15.64 8.97
N ILE A 182 -14.41 -14.50 8.41
CA ILE A 182 -13.75 -14.45 7.10
C ILE A 182 -12.40 -15.18 7.17
N LYS A 183 -11.57 -14.91 8.18
CA LYS A 183 -10.25 -15.53 8.38
C LYS A 183 -10.33 -17.06 8.40
N SER A 184 -11.37 -17.64 8.99
CA SER A 184 -11.57 -19.10 9.03
C SER A 184 -11.77 -19.74 7.65
N THR A 185 -12.19 -18.95 6.66
CA THR A 185 -12.36 -19.40 5.27
C THR A 185 -11.10 -19.20 4.42
N VAL A 186 -10.12 -18.44 4.91
CA VAL A 186 -8.89 -18.14 4.16
C VAL A 186 -7.94 -19.33 4.23
N PRO A 187 -7.54 -19.92 3.09
CA PRO A 187 -6.59 -21.02 3.09
C PRO A 187 -5.22 -20.61 3.64
N ALA A 188 -4.68 -21.41 4.56
CA ALA A 188 -3.43 -21.09 5.27
C ALA A 188 -2.21 -20.98 4.33
N GLU A 189 -2.22 -21.72 3.22
CA GLU A 189 -1.18 -21.70 2.20
C GLU A 189 -0.99 -20.32 1.56
N LEU A 190 -2.03 -19.47 1.52
CA LEU A 190 -1.92 -18.11 1.00
C LEU A 190 -0.95 -17.28 1.84
N GLY A 191 -0.86 -17.55 3.15
CA GLY A 191 0.03 -16.87 4.08
C GLY A 191 1.47 -17.40 4.08
N SER A 192 1.73 -18.55 3.45
CA SER A 192 2.99 -19.29 3.57
C SER A 192 4.22 -18.47 3.17
N ARG A 193 4.09 -17.58 2.19
CA ARG A 193 5.17 -16.69 1.73
C ARG A 193 5.63 -15.69 2.79
N TRP A 194 4.78 -15.38 3.76
CA TRP A 194 5.12 -14.49 4.88
C TRP A 194 5.52 -15.26 6.15
N ASN A 195 5.74 -16.57 6.08
CA ASN A 195 6.25 -17.33 7.22
C ASN A 195 7.59 -16.80 7.72
N ALA A 196 8.48 -16.40 6.81
CA ALA A 196 9.79 -15.83 7.14
C ALA A 196 9.77 -14.29 7.31
N LEU A 197 8.64 -13.62 7.04
CA LEU A 197 8.49 -12.17 7.24
C LEU A 197 8.95 -11.78 8.65
N THR A 198 9.86 -10.84 8.76
CA THR A 198 10.34 -10.34 10.04
C THR A 198 10.36 -8.82 9.99
N VAL A 199 9.69 -8.19 10.96
CA VAL A 199 9.66 -6.73 11.08
C VAL A 199 10.22 -6.35 12.45
N LYS A 200 11.39 -5.71 12.44
CA LYS A 200 12.15 -5.35 13.65
C LYS A 200 12.36 -3.85 13.71
N PRO A 201 11.99 -3.19 14.82
CA PRO A 201 12.36 -1.80 15.03
C PRO A 201 13.86 -1.70 15.32
N TYR A 202 14.49 -0.64 14.82
CA TYR A 202 15.84 -0.23 15.21
C TYR A 202 15.90 1.30 15.32
N LEU A 203 16.96 1.81 15.95
CA LEU A 203 17.27 3.23 15.95
C LEU A 203 18.33 3.49 14.89
N ASN A 204 18.10 4.46 14.01
CA ASN A 204 19.10 4.88 13.03
C ASN A 204 20.23 5.68 13.70
N GLU A 205 21.21 6.13 12.90
CA GLU A 205 22.37 6.93 13.38
C GLU A 205 21.98 8.22 14.11
N ARG A 206 20.71 8.65 14.00
CA ARG A 206 20.16 9.86 14.60
C ARG A 206 19.13 9.56 15.70
N GLU A 207 19.15 8.33 16.22
CA GLU A 207 18.22 7.85 17.26
C GLU A 207 16.74 7.90 16.86
N GLN A 208 16.45 7.93 15.56
CA GLN A 208 15.09 7.87 15.05
C GLN A 208 14.69 6.41 14.83
N LYS A 209 13.45 6.08 15.20
CA LYS A 209 12.91 4.74 15.05
C LYS A 209 12.61 4.41 13.59
N GLU A 210 13.34 3.45 13.04
CA GLU A 210 13.12 2.86 11.72
C GLU A 210 12.74 1.37 11.88
N TYR A 211 12.42 0.71 10.77
CA TYR A 211 12.06 -0.71 10.77
C TYR A 211 12.76 -1.45 9.65
N THR A 212 13.36 -2.59 9.98
CA THR A 212 13.87 -3.54 8.99
C THR A 212 12.74 -4.51 8.66
N VAL A 213 12.52 -4.74 7.36
CA VAL A 213 11.57 -5.74 6.84
C VAL A 213 12.36 -6.78 6.06
N GLU A 214 12.34 -8.03 6.55
CA GLU A 214 13.07 -9.17 6.00
C GLU A 214 12.08 -10.26 5.59
N PHE A 215 12.41 -11.07 4.58
CA PHE A 215 11.62 -12.20 4.08
C PHE A 215 12.47 -13.46 3.98
#